data_AF-E2N8B0-F1
#
_entry.id   AF-E2N8B0-F1
#
_cell.length_a   1.000
_cell.length_b   1.000
_cell.length_c   1.000
_cell.angle_alpha   90.00
_cell.angle_beta   90.00
_cell.angle_gamma   90.00
#
_symmetry.space_group_name_H-M   'P 1'
#
loop_
_entity.id
_entity.type
_entity.pdbx_description
1 polymer ?
#
loop_
_entity_poly.entity_id
_entity_poly.type
_entity_poly.pdbx_seq_one_letter_code
_entity_poly.pdbx_strand_id
1 'polypeptide(L)' 'MMKKSIVRPETSQLAENALKEHKKKVGEVILVAITPRTTIELPANLSQAEIAERVELYKKLHSSKI' A
#
# COMPACT_ATOMS: atom_id res chain seq x y z
N MET A 1 -34.76 5.32 26.46
CA MET A 1 -33.36 5.75 26.66
C MET A 1 -32.41 4.60 26.31
N MET A 2 -31.28 4.94 25.70
CA MET A 2 -30.04 4.14 25.52
C MET A 2 -30.09 2.93 24.56
N LYS A 3 -29.72 3.18 23.29
CA LYS A 3 -29.17 2.14 22.40
C LYS A 3 -27.78 1.78 22.92
N LYS A 4 -27.60 0.52 23.37
CA LYS A 4 -26.31 0.02 23.85
C LYS A 4 -25.40 -0.19 22.64
N SER A 5 -24.50 0.75 22.40
CA SER A 5 -23.46 0.64 21.38
C SER A 5 -22.59 -0.58 21.69
N ILE A 6 -22.66 -1.61 20.82
CA ILE A 6 -21.69 -2.69 20.81
C ILE A 6 -20.43 -2.12 20.16
N VAL A 7 -19.66 -1.40 20.97
CA VAL A 7 -18.29 -1.03 20.62
C VAL A 7 -17.48 -2.30 20.82
N ARG A 8 -16.82 -2.80 19.77
CA ARG A 8 -15.77 -3.82 19.88
C ARG A 8 -14.42 -3.10 19.73
N PRO A 9 -13.89 -2.47 20.80
CA PRO A 9 -12.75 -1.55 20.70
C PRO A 9 -11.40 -2.26 20.54
N GLU A 10 -11.28 -3.51 20.98
CA GLU A 10 -10.01 -4.20 21.14
C GLU A 10 -9.41 -4.76 19.83
N THR A 11 -10.24 -5.20 18.88
CA THR A 11 -9.75 -5.66 17.56
C THR A 11 -9.33 -4.51 16.66
N SER A 12 -9.97 -3.34 16.79
CA SER A 12 -9.67 -2.16 15.98
C SER A 12 -8.34 -1.53 16.41
N GLN A 13 -8.05 -1.46 17.71
CA GLN A 13 -6.78 -0.92 18.20
C GLN A 13 -5.58 -1.78 17.82
N LEU A 14 -5.71 -3.11 17.86
CA LEU A 14 -4.65 -4.02 17.42
C LEU A 14 -4.42 -3.92 15.90
N ALA A 15 -5.49 -3.84 15.11
CA ALA A 15 -5.38 -3.62 13.67
C ALA A 15 -4.74 -2.27 13.35
N GLU A 16 -5.13 -1.20 14.05
CA GLU A 16 -4.52 0.12 13.88
C GLU A 16 -3.04 0.16 14.27
N ASN A 17 -2.65 -0.50 15.37
CA ASN A 17 -1.24 -0.60 15.75
C ASN A 17 -0.43 -1.43 14.75
N ALA A 18 -0.95 -2.56 14.29
CA ALA A 18 -0.30 -3.36 13.24
C ALA A 18 -0.12 -2.55 11.94
N LEU A 19 -1.13 -1.76 11.55
CA LEU A 19 -1.04 -0.86 10.40
C LEU A 19 -0.02 0.26 10.63
N LYS A 20 0.04 0.84 11.83
CA LYS A 20 1.04 1.87 12.19
C LYS A 20 2.46 1.31 12.20
N GLU A 21 2.68 0.14 12.77
CA GLU A 21 3.99 -0.52 12.77
C GLU A 21 4.41 -0.95 11.37
N HIS A 22 3.48 -1.45 10.56
CA HIS A 22 3.73 -1.77 9.16
C HIS A 22 4.11 -0.51 8.36
N LYS A 23 3.35 0.58 8.49
CA LYS A 23 3.69 1.88 7.88
C LYS A 23 5.04 2.41 8.36
N LYS A 24 5.40 2.20 9.64
CA LYS A 24 6.70 2.61 10.19
C LYS A 24 7.86 1.77 9.66
N LYS A 25 7.64 0.47 9.40
CA LYS A 25 8.65 -0.42 8.81
C LYS A 25 8.83 -0.23 7.31
N VAL A 26 7.73 -0.02 6.57
CA VAL A 26 7.74 0.10 5.11
C VAL A 26 8.13 1.50 4.65
N GLY A 27 7.92 2.52 5.50
CA GLY A 27 8.15 3.92 5.14
C GLY A 27 6.98 4.51 4.36
N GLU A 28 7.17 5.74 3.87
CA GLU A 28 6.21 6.35 2.96
C GLU A 28 6.25 5.62 1.61
N VAL A 29 5.08 5.26 1.09
CA VAL A 29 4.92 4.58 -0.19
C VAL A 29 4.05 5.40 -1.12
N ILE A 30 4.39 5.37 -2.40
CA ILE A 30 3.63 5.98 -3.48
C ILE A 30 2.98 4.88 -4.33
N LEU A 31 1.80 5.18 -4.85
CA LEU A 31 1.10 4.34 -5.80
C LEU A 31 1.46 4.79 -7.22
N VAL A 32 2.11 3.92 -7.97
CA VAL A 32 2.47 4.17 -9.36
C VAL A 32 1.54 3.37 -10.28
N ALA A 33 0.79 4.07 -11.12
CA ALA A 33 -0.08 3.44 -12.10
C ALA A 33 0.75 2.86 -13.26
N ILE A 34 0.55 1.58 -13.56
CA ILE A 34 1.16 0.89 -14.71
C ILE A 34 0.15 0.83 -15.86
N THR A 35 -1.11 0.50 -15.55
CA THR A 35 -2.24 0.52 -16.48
C THR A 35 -3.45 1.18 -15.79
N PRO A 36 -4.54 1.50 -16.51
CA PRO A 36 -5.75 2.07 -15.90
C PRO A 36 -6.37 1.20 -14.79
N ARG A 37 -6.03 -0.10 -14.74
CA ARG A 37 -6.58 -1.06 -13.78
C ARG A 37 -5.52 -1.60 -12.81
N THR A 38 -4.24 -1.29 -13.03
CA THR A 38 -3.12 -1.86 -12.28
C THR A 38 -2.21 -0.77 -11.73
N THR A 39 -2.06 -0.75 -10.41
CA THR A 39 -1.16 0.13 -9.66
C THR A 39 -0.19 -0.72 -8.84
N ILE A 40 1.03 -0.23 -8.65
CA ILE A 40 2.02 -0.85 -7.76
C ILE A 40 2.40 0.10 -6.63
N GLU A 41 2.68 -0.45 -5.46
CA GLU A 41 3.21 0.30 -4.31
C GLU A 41 4.74 0.31 -4.37
N LEU A 42 5.33 1.50 -4.40
CA LEU A 42 6.77 1.71 -4.39
C LEU A 42 7.17 2.63 -3.23
N PRO A 43 8.37 2.47 -2.64
CA PRO A 43 8.87 3.41 -1.64
C PRO A 43 8.98 4.84 -2.20
N ALA A 44 8.51 5.82 -1.44
CA ALA A 44 8.50 7.23 -1.81
C ALA A 44 9.89 7.87 -1.85
N ASN A 45 10.87 7.24 -1.19
CA ASN A 45 12.25 7.69 -1.18
C ASN A 45 13.03 7.32 -2.46
N LEU A 46 12.40 6.62 -3.42
CA LEU A 46 13.01 6.29 -4.70
C LEU A 46 13.01 7.49 -5.64
N SER A 47 14.08 7.61 -6.42
CA SER A 47 14.14 8.58 -7.52
C SER A 47 13.21 8.19 -8.67
N GLN A 48 12.86 9.16 -9.52
CA GLN A 48 12.04 8.91 -10.71
C GLN A 48 12.66 7.85 -11.66
N ALA A 49 13.98 7.78 -11.73
CA ALA A 49 14.70 6.81 -12.55
C ALA A 49 14.52 5.39 -12.01
N GLU A 50 14.67 5.19 -10.71
CA GLU A 50 14.46 3.89 -10.06
C GLU A 50 13.00 3.45 -10.14
N ILE A 51 12.06 4.39 -10.03
CA ILE A 51 10.64 4.13 -10.23
C ILE A 51 10.39 3.62 -11.66
N ALA A 52 10.96 4.30 -12.66
CA ALA A 52 10.82 3.90 -14.06
C ALA A 52 11.40 2.50 -14.31
N GLU A 53 12.60 2.21 -13.79
CA GLU A 53 13.25 0.90 -13.92
C GLU A 53 12.37 -0.22 -13.32
N ARG A 54 11.79 0.01 -12.12
CA ARG A 54 10.89 -0.95 -11.49
C ARG A 54 9.59 -1.15 -12.26
N VAL A 55 9.04 -0.09 -12.85
CA VAL A 55 7.85 -0.18 -13.71
C VAL A 55 8.16 -0.98 -14.97
N GLU A 56 9.31 -0.76 -15.61
CA GLU A 56 9.74 -1.54 -16.76
C GLU A 56 10.00 -3.01 -16.42
N LEU A 57 10.62 -3.27 -15.26
CA LEU A 57 10.82 -4.62 -14.77
C LEU A 57 9.48 -5.33 -14.53
N TYR A 58 8.53 -4.65 -13.91
CA TYR A 58 7.17 -5.18 -13.74
C TYR A 58 6.54 -5.51 -15.10
N LYS A 59 6.68 -4.60 -16.08
CA LYS A 59 6.17 -4.80 -17.44
C LYS A 59 6.75 -6.03 -18.12
N LYS A 60 8.05 -6.24 -17.97
CA LYS A 60 8.74 -7.39 -18.53
C LYS A 60 8.31 -8.70 -17.87
N LEU A 61 8.13 -8.71 -16.56
CA LEU A 61 7.75 -9.92 -15.79
C LEU A 61 6.27 -10.28 -15.95
N HIS A 62 5.41 -9.28 -16.14
CA HIS A 62 3.96 -9.46 -16.17
C HIS A 62 3.35 -9.07 -17.51
N SER A 63 4.09 -9.21 -18.60
CA SER A 63 3.68 -8.80 -19.95
C SER A 63 2.30 -9.33 -20.37
N SER A 64 1.86 -10.48 -19.86
CA SER A 64 0.54 -11.06 -20.13
C SER A 64 -0.63 -10.43 -19.35
N LYS A 65 -0.37 -9.62 -18.32
CA LYS A 65 -1.37 -9.02 -17.42
C LYS A 65 -1.55 -7.51 -17.63
N ILE A 66 -0.81 -6.96 -18.57
CA ILE A 66 -0.67 -5.52 -18.81
C ILE A 66 -1.36 -5.18 -20.12
#